data_AF-A0A1S8WS21-F1
#
_entry.id   AF-A0A1S8WS21-F1
#
_cell.length_a   1.000
_cell.length_b   1.000
_cell.length_c   1.000
_cell.angle_alpha   90.00
_cell.angle_beta   90.00
_cell.angle_gamma   90.00
#
_symmetry.space_group_name_H-M   'P 1'
#
loop_
_entity.id
_entity.type
_entity.pdbx_description
1 polymer ?
#
loop_
_entity_poly.entity_id
_entity_poly.type
_entity_poly.pdbx_seq_one_letter_code
_entity_poly.pdbx_strand_id
1 'polypeptide(L)'
;TAALDSVEGKDALHSDEATLAQQEAIESDLLKKKYTGIRRLRRDGNCFYRAFGFAYIEYLLNGKRLKQAERLKSKCDECRDALISFGYTQFTVEDFHEQPSGTGSARSRFQKC
;
A
#
# COMPACT_ATOMS: atom_id res chain seq x y z
N THR A 1 33.60 -58.24 -7.91
CA THR A 1 33.24 -57.46 -6.71
C THR A 1 32.34 -56.34 -7.15
N ALA A 2 31.07 -56.40 -6.75
CA ALA A 2 30.02 -55.50 -7.23
C ALA A 2 29.94 -54.20 -6.41
N ALA A 3 29.55 -53.13 -7.13
CA ALA A 3 28.74 -51.98 -6.73
C ALA A 3 29.24 -51.04 -5.60
N LEU A 4 29.25 -49.73 -5.88
CA LEU A 4 28.20 -48.80 -5.44
C LEU A 4 28.46 -47.41 -6.05
N ASP A 5 27.79 -47.13 -7.18
CA ASP A 5 27.45 -45.76 -7.59
C ASP A 5 26.33 -45.27 -6.67
N SER A 6 26.55 -44.18 -5.92
CA SER A 6 25.47 -43.43 -5.29
C SER A 6 25.03 -42.33 -6.25
N VAL A 7 24.02 -42.63 -7.06
CA VAL A 7 23.20 -41.60 -7.70
C VAL A 7 22.27 -41.06 -6.61
N GLU A 8 22.58 -39.89 -6.08
CA GLU A 8 21.64 -39.16 -5.22
C GLU A 8 20.42 -38.77 -6.06
N GLY A 9 19.27 -39.35 -5.70
CA GLY A 9 18.00 -39.16 -6.41
C GLY A 9 17.51 -37.71 -6.34
N LYS A 10 17.13 -37.17 -7.50
CA LYS A 10 16.49 -35.85 -7.66
C LYS A 10 15.05 -35.77 -7.13
N ASP A 11 14.55 -36.83 -6.51
CA ASP A 11 13.13 -36.98 -6.18
C ASP A 11 12.74 -36.39 -4.81
N ALA A 12 13.72 -35.95 -3.99
CA ALA A 12 13.49 -35.40 -2.65
C ALA A 12 13.24 -33.88 -2.61
N LEU A 13 13.48 -33.14 -3.70
CA LEU A 13 13.22 -31.70 -3.79
C LEU A 13 11.79 -31.37 -4.26
N HIS A 14 11.07 -32.35 -4.80
CA HIS A 14 9.74 -32.15 -5.35
C HIS A 14 8.62 -32.14 -4.30
N SER A 15 8.86 -32.74 -3.13
CA SER A 15 7.88 -32.79 -2.03
C SER A 15 7.65 -31.44 -1.37
N ASP A 16 8.68 -30.62 -1.29
CA ASP A 16 8.66 -29.36 -0.55
C ASP A 16 8.00 -28.24 -1.38
N GLU A 17 8.25 -28.21 -2.69
CA GLU A 17 7.58 -27.28 -3.61
C GLU A 17 6.07 -27.56 -3.72
N ALA A 18 5.69 -28.84 -3.77
CA ALA A 18 4.29 -29.24 -3.81
C ALA A 18 3.55 -28.91 -2.51
N THR A 19 4.19 -29.09 -1.35
CA THR A 19 3.61 -28.73 -0.05
C THR A 19 3.53 -27.23 0.17
N LEU A 20 4.53 -26.44 -0.29
CA LEU A 20 4.48 -24.98 -0.32
C LEU A 20 3.33 -24.48 -1.20
N ALA A 21 3.18 -25.03 -2.41
CA ALA A 21 2.09 -24.67 -3.33
C ALA A 21 0.71 -25.04 -2.77
N GLN A 22 0.60 -26.19 -2.09
CA GLN A 22 -0.63 -26.58 -1.39
C GLN A 22 -0.95 -25.62 -0.24
N GLN A 23 0.06 -25.20 0.52
CA GLN A 23 -0.11 -24.27 1.63
C GLN A 23 -0.56 -22.87 1.13
N GLU A 24 0.05 -22.36 0.06
CA GLU A 24 -0.35 -21.09 -0.58
C GLU A 24 -1.79 -21.16 -1.15
N ALA A 25 -2.19 -22.30 -1.70
CA ALA A 25 -3.54 -22.51 -2.20
C ALA A 25 -4.59 -22.51 -1.07
N ILE A 26 -4.29 -23.18 0.05
CA ILE A 26 -5.13 -23.17 1.25
C ILE A 26 -5.26 -21.74 1.80
N GLU A 27 -4.15 -21.01 1.90
CA GLU A 27 -4.17 -19.61 2.35
C GLU A 27 -5.00 -18.72 1.42
N SER A 28 -4.83 -18.87 0.10
CA SER A 28 -5.62 -18.17 -0.92
C SER A 28 -7.12 -18.43 -0.76
N ASP A 29 -7.52 -19.67 -0.51
CA ASP A 29 -8.92 -20.05 -0.32
C ASP A 29 -9.50 -19.53 1.00
N LEU A 30 -8.71 -19.46 2.06
CA LEU A 30 -9.11 -18.81 3.32
C LEU A 30 -9.30 -17.30 3.13
N LEU A 31 -8.43 -16.65 2.35
CA LEU A 31 -8.56 -15.23 2.02
C LEU A 31 -9.81 -14.94 1.19
N LYS A 32 -10.11 -15.77 0.18
CA LYS A 32 -11.33 -15.62 -0.65
C LYS A 32 -12.62 -15.73 0.16
N LYS A 33 -12.64 -16.53 1.23
CA LYS A 33 -13.80 -16.64 2.13
C LYS A 33 -14.00 -15.39 2.99
N LYS A 34 -12.92 -14.70 3.36
CA LYS A 34 -12.95 -13.56 4.28
C LYS A 34 -13.12 -12.21 3.58
N TYR A 35 -12.59 -12.07 2.37
CA TYR A 35 -12.55 -10.80 1.65
C TYR A 35 -13.31 -10.88 0.32
N THR A 36 -14.12 -9.86 0.03
CA THR A 36 -14.97 -9.81 -1.17
C THR A 36 -14.21 -9.45 -2.44
N GLY A 37 -13.03 -8.84 -2.33
CA GLY A 37 -12.22 -8.45 -3.47
C GLY A 37 -10.85 -7.91 -3.08
N ILE A 38 -9.98 -7.76 -4.08
CA ILE A 38 -8.62 -7.24 -3.94
C ILE A 38 -8.43 -6.07 -4.88
N ARG A 39 -8.04 -4.90 -4.35
CA ARG A 39 -7.61 -3.75 -5.14
C ARG A 39 -6.10 -3.85 -5.38
N ARG A 40 -5.68 -4.19 -6.61
CA ARG A 40 -4.27 -4.20 -6.98
C ARG A 40 -3.74 -2.77 -7.12
N LEU A 41 -2.48 -2.57 -6.74
CA LEU A 41 -1.79 -1.29 -6.83
C LEU A 41 -0.50 -1.45 -7.62
N ARG A 42 -0.06 -0.36 -8.25
CA ARG A 42 1.21 -0.32 -8.99
C ARG A 42 2.38 -0.65 -8.05
N ARG A 43 3.34 -1.44 -8.51
CA ARG A 43 4.54 -1.86 -7.74
C ARG A 43 5.71 -0.92 -8.07
N ASP A 44 5.74 0.25 -7.46
CA ASP A 44 6.71 1.33 -7.75
C ASP A 44 7.36 1.93 -6.47
N GLY A 45 7.33 1.20 -5.35
CA GLY A 45 7.80 1.68 -4.05
C GLY A 45 6.77 2.52 -3.26
N ASN A 46 5.75 3.08 -3.91
CA ASN A 46 4.69 3.87 -3.28
C ASN A 46 3.40 3.05 -3.03
N CYS A 47 3.46 1.72 -3.20
CA CYS A 47 2.29 0.85 -3.09
C CYS A 47 1.64 0.90 -1.70
N PHE A 48 2.43 1.01 -0.63
CA PHE A 48 1.92 1.11 0.73
C PHE A 48 1.08 2.38 0.93
N TYR A 49 1.63 3.55 0.58
CA TYR A 49 0.93 4.84 0.75
C TYR A 49 -0.36 4.88 -0.04
N ARG A 50 -0.37 4.31 -1.27
CA ARG A 50 -1.61 4.19 -2.04
C ARG A 50 -2.61 3.23 -1.41
N ALA A 51 -2.15 2.08 -0.92
CA ALA A 51 -3.04 1.10 -0.26
C ALA A 51 -3.73 1.72 0.95
N PHE A 52 -2.94 2.36 1.81
CA PHE A 52 -3.44 3.05 2.98
C PHE A 52 -4.37 4.20 2.60
N GLY A 53 -3.96 5.06 1.66
CA GLY A 53 -4.76 6.20 1.21
C GLY A 53 -6.14 5.79 0.69
N PHE A 54 -6.20 4.81 -0.22
CA PHE A 54 -7.48 4.31 -0.73
C PHE A 54 -8.34 3.69 0.36
N ALA A 55 -7.78 2.78 1.16
CA ALA A 55 -8.53 2.09 2.21
C ALA A 55 -9.05 3.07 3.28
N TYR A 56 -8.26 4.07 3.65
CA TYR A 56 -8.64 5.04 4.68
C TYR A 56 -9.71 6.02 4.18
N ILE A 57 -9.59 6.51 2.94
CA ILE A 57 -10.61 7.38 2.34
C ILE A 57 -11.93 6.61 2.15
N GLU A 58 -11.89 5.38 1.64
CA GLU A 58 -13.07 4.52 1.53
C GLU A 58 -13.74 4.29 2.90
N TYR A 59 -12.94 4.06 3.95
CA TYR A 59 -13.43 3.93 5.32
C TYR A 59 -14.16 5.19 5.84
N LEU A 60 -13.65 6.38 5.52
CA LEU A 60 -14.26 7.64 5.91
C LEU A 60 -15.57 7.90 5.14
N LEU A 61 -15.58 7.64 3.83
CA LEU A 61 -16.72 7.88 2.95
C LEU A 61 -17.88 6.92 3.24
N ASN A 62 -17.61 5.61 3.32
CA ASN A 62 -18.65 4.59 3.47
C ASN A 62 -19.38 4.71 4.82
N GLY A 63 -18.72 5.21 5.86
CA GLY A 63 -19.30 5.40 7.18
C GLY A 63 -19.81 6.81 7.47
N LYS A 64 -19.75 7.76 6.51
CA LYS A 64 -20.03 9.20 6.72
C LYS A 64 -19.36 9.76 7.99
N ARG A 65 -18.11 9.37 8.23
CA ARG A 65 -17.39 9.60 9.49
C ARG A 65 -16.77 11.00 9.58
N LEU A 66 -17.60 12.03 9.57
CA LEU A 66 -17.17 13.44 9.50
C LEU A 66 -16.16 13.82 10.61
N LYS A 67 -16.41 13.41 11.86
CA LYS A 67 -15.48 13.66 12.98
C LYS A 67 -14.08 13.08 12.75
N GLN A 68 -13.99 11.91 12.13
CA GLN A 68 -12.69 11.28 11.83
C GLN A 68 -12.01 11.96 10.65
N ALA A 69 -12.78 12.44 9.67
CA ALA A 69 -12.25 13.25 8.59
C ALA A 69 -11.72 14.60 9.09
N GLU A 70 -12.42 15.26 10.00
CA GLU A 70 -11.95 16.48 10.67
C GLU A 70 -10.65 16.23 11.46
N ARG A 71 -10.59 15.11 12.20
CA ARG A 71 -9.37 14.71 12.91
C ARG A 71 -8.21 14.44 11.95
N LEU A 72 -8.46 13.77 10.82
CA LEU A 72 -7.44 13.56 9.79
C LEU A 72 -6.93 14.91 9.26
N LYS A 73 -7.84 15.83 8.93
CA LYS A 73 -7.48 17.17 8.46
C LYS A 73 -6.61 17.92 9.46
N SER A 74 -7.00 17.94 10.73
CA SER A 74 -6.20 18.54 11.80
C SER A 74 -4.80 17.94 11.90
N LYS A 75 -4.66 16.62 11.70
CA LYS A 75 -3.35 15.97 11.70
C LYS A 75 -2.50 16.30 10.47
N CYS A 76 -3.13 16.49 9.32
CA CYS A 76 -2.45 16.99 8.13
C CYS A 76 -1.93 18.42 8.35
N ASP A 77 -2.75 19.30 8.96
CA ASP A 77 -2.36 20.67 9.29
C ASP A 77 -1.16 20.70 10.26
N GLU A 78 -1.21 19.92 11.35
CA GLU A 78 -0.09 19.78 12.28
C GLU A 78 1.18 19.26 11.60
N CYS A 79 1.04 18.29 10.68
CA CYS A 79 2.17 17.73 9.93
C CYS A 79 2.81 18.76 8.99
N ARG A 80 1.99 19.55 8.27
CA ARG A 80 2.47 20.66 7.45
C ARG A 80 3.29 21.64 8.29
N ASP A 81 2.74 22.08 9.42
CA ASP A 81 3.39 23.08 10.27
C ASP A 81 4.70 22.53 10.86
N ALA A 82 4.73 21.25 11.24
CA ALA A 82 5.94 20.57 11.69
C ALA A 82 7.02 20.52 10.58
N LEU A 83 6.65 20.18 9.35
CA LEU A 83 7.58 20.15 8.22
C LEU A 83 8.18 21.54 7.95
N ILE A 84 7.36 22.59 7.97
CA ILE A 84 7.84 23.97 7.83
C ILE A 84 8.82 24.31 8.97
N SER A 85 8.50 23.92 10.21
CA SER A 85 9.38 24.15 11.37
C SER A 85 10.74 23.45 11.26
N PHE A 86 10.81 22.32 10.58
CA PHE A 86 12.05 21.58 10.33
C PHE A 86 12.87 22.14 9.16
N GLY A 87 12.43 23.24 8.55
CA GLY A 87 13.16 23.93 7.48
C GLY A 87 12.82 23.45 6.07
N TYR A 88 11.74 22.70 5.89
CA TYR A 88 11.23 22.40 4.55
C TYR A 88 10.60 23.67 3.94
N THR A 89 10.80 23.86 2.63
CA THR A 89 10.28 25.04 1.93
C THR A 89 8.76 25.05 1.93
N GLN A 90 8.17 26.08 2.54
CA GLN A 90 6.71 26.24 2.68
C GLN A 90 5.96 26.01 1.37
N PHE A 91 6.39 26.65 0.27
CA PHE A 91 5.80 26.49 -1.05
C PHE A 91 5.66 25.04 -1.50
N THR A 92 6.68 24.20 -1.25
CA THR A 92 6.66 22.80 -1.66
C THR A 92 5.76 21.94 -0.78
N VAL A 93 5.68 22.24 0.53
CA VAL A 93 4.84 21.51 1.47
C VAL A 93 3.36 21.87 1.24
N GLU A 94 3.07 23.14 1.00
CA GLU A 94 1.71 23.64 0.74
C GLU A 94 1.12 23.06 -0.55
N ASP A 95 1.90 22.93 -1.63
CA ASP A 95 1.40 22.37 -2.89
C ASP A 95 0.86 20.94 -2.72
N PHE A 96 1.47 20.13 -1.85
CA PHE A 96 0.96 18.79 -1.52
C PHE A 96 -0.18 18.81 -0.49
N HIS A 97 -0.21 19.80 0.42
CA HIS A 97 -1.22 19.90 1.48
C HIS A 97 -2.55 20.49 0.98
N GLU A 98 -2.51 21.43 0.04
CA GLU A 98 -3.69 22.10 -0.51
C GLU A 98 -4.47 21.22 -1.49
N GLN A 99 -3.78 20.40 -2.28
CA GLN A 99 -4.37 19.46 -3.25
C GLN A 99 -5.49 18.58 -2.67
N PRO A 100 -5.31 17.86 -1.53
CA PRO A 100 -6.36 17.03 -0.94
C PRO A 100 -7.49 17.85 -0.27
N SER A 101 -7.27 19.12 0.03
CA SER A 101 -8.28 19.98 0.70
C SER A 101 -9.34 20.53 -0.24
N GLY A 102 -9.13 20.44 -1.56
CA GLY A 102 -10.08 20.90 -2.59
C GLY A 102 -10.34 22.41 -2.60
N THR A 103 -9.56 23.20 -1.86
CA THR A 103 -9.70 24.67 -1.80
C THR A 103 -8.85 25.41 -2.83
N GLY A 104 -7.98 24.69 -3.55
CA GLY A 104 -7.15 25.24 -4.62
C GLY A 104 -7.90 25.30 -5.96
N SER A 105 -8.19 26.52 -6.42
CA SER A 105 -8.55 26.81 -7.81
C SER A 105 -7.62 26.05 -8.76
N ALA A 106 -8.20 25.17 -9.59
CA ALA A 106 -7.52 24.51 -10.69
C ALA A 106 -6.97 25.54 -11.70
N ARG A 107 -5.78 26.09 -11.45
CA ARG A 107 -5.01 26.85 -12.44
C ARG A 107 -3.52 26.57 -12.32
N SER A 108 -3.04 25.83 -13.32
CA SER A 108 -1.72 25.96 -13.95
C SER A 108 -0.45 25.68 -13.12
N ARG A 109 -0.22 24.45 -12.67
CA ARG A 109 1.14 23.99 -12.31
C ARG A 109 1.61 22.69 -12.95
N PHE A 110 1.01 22.30 -14.07
CA PHE A 110 1.66 21.39 -15.03
C PHE A 110 2.21 22.20 -16.21
N GLN A 111 3.30 22.92 -15.97
CA GLN A 111 4.15 23.42 -17.05
C GLN A 111 5.60 23.42 -16.56
N LYS A 112 6.38 22.48 -17.11
CA LYS A 112 7.85 22.37 -17.08
C LYS A 112 8.48 21.92 -15.76
N CYS A 113 8.71 20.61 -15.67
CA CYS A 113 10.07 20.04 -15.81
C CYS A 113 9.95 18.77 -16.68
#